data_AF-A0A147BBU9-F1
#
_entry.id   AF-A0A147BBU9-F1
#
_cell.length_a   1.000
_cell.length_b   1.000
_cell.length_c   1.000
_cell.angle_alpha   90.00
_cell.angle_beta   90.00
_cell.angle_gamma   90.00
#
_symmetry.space_group_name_H-M   'P 1'
#
loop_
_entity.id
_entity.type
_entity.pdbx_description
1 polymer ?
#
loop_
_entity_poly.entity_id
_entity_poly.type
_entity_poly.pdbx_seq_one_letter_code
_entity_poly.pdbx_strand_id
1 'polypeptide(L)' 'ESPRRQPSPRRNYGYGRTCPNCGYGQERCRGYDVCPARGQYCDNCGRRGHFSRACRSVRRSLLRRPRDQVEQIVDD' A
#
# COMPACT_ATOMS: atom_id res chain seq x y z
N GLU A 1 -9.75 -5.43 -20.73
CA GLU A 1 -9.90 -4.69 -19.45
C GLU A 1 -8.83 -5.08 -18.43
N SER A 2 -8.31 -4.14 -17.63
CA SER A 2 -7.42 -4.46 -16.49
C SER A 2 -8.23 -5.17 -15.39
N PRO A 3 -7.86 -6.37 -14.91
CA PRO A 3 -8.60 -7.03 -13.85
C PRO A 3 -8.50 -6.20 -12.58
N ARG A 4 -9.63 -5.66 -12.13
CA ARG A 4 -9.76 -5.01 -10.82
C ARG A 4 -9.24 -6.02 -9.81
N ARG A 5 -8.10 -5.73 -9.17
CA ARG A 5 -7.52 -6.54 -8.08
C ARG A 5 -8.62 -6.73 -7.05
N GLN A 6 -9.24 -7.91 -7.07
CA GLN A 6 -10.17 -8.30 -6.04
C GLN A 6 -9.39 -8.29 -4.72
N PRO A 7 -9.86 -7.61 -3.67
CA PRO A 7 -9.25 -7.78 -2.35
C PRO A 7 -9.40 -9.26 -2.00
N SER A 8 -8.26 -9.96 -1.98
CA SER A 8 -8.21 -11.42 -1.81
C SER A 8 -9.06 -11.88 -0.63
N PRO A 9 -9.71 -13.06 -0.74
CA PRO A 9 -10.64 -13.58 0.24
C PRO A 9 -10.01 -13.54 1.62
N ARG A 10 -10.79 -13.06 2.61
CA ARG A 10 -10.47 -12.90 4.03
C ARG A 10 -9.38 -13.86 4.49
N ARG A 11 -8.11 -13.49 4.27
CA ARG A 11 -6.98 -14.35 4.58
C ARG A 11 -6.91 -14.41 6.09
N ASN A 12 -7.37 -15.52 6.66
CA ASN A 12 -6.99 -15.90 8.01
C ASN A 12 -5.46 -16.02 7.97
N TYR A 13 -4.77 -15.04 8.57
CA TYR A 13 -3.31 -14.95 8.54
C TYR A 13 -2.77 -16.07 9.43
N GLY A 14 -2.63 -17.26 8.84
CA GLY A 14 -2.17 -18.46 9.52
C GLY A 14 -0.88 -18.25 10.30
N TYR A 15 -0.72 -19.09 11.33
CA TYR A 15 0.36 -19.15 12.30
C TYR A 15 1.72 -18.72 11.70
N GLY A 16 2.17 -17.50 12.00
CA GLY A 16 3.44 -16.93 11.53
C GLY A 16 3.35 -15.81 10.48
N ARG A 17 2.17 -15.48 9.94
CA ARG A 17 2.00 -14.35 8.99
C ARG A 17 1.55 -13.07 9.71
N THR A 18 2.25 -11.97 9.49
CA THR A 18 1.84 -10.63 9.93
C THR A 18 0.79 -10.03 9.00
N CYS A 19 -0.08 -9.20 9.56
CA CYS A 19 -1.11 -8.47 8.82
C CYS A 19 -0.48 -7.58 7.74
N PRO A 20 -0.93 -7.61 6.48
CA PRO A 20 -0.36 -6.84 5.38
C PRO A 20 -0.75 -5.36 5.41
N ASN A 21 -1.62 -4.95 6.34
CA ASN A 21 -1.99 -3.55 6.50
C ASN A 21 -1.21 -2.89 7.64
N CYS A 22 -1.13 -3.53 8.81
CA CYS A 22 -0.45 -2.96 9.96
C CYS A 22 0.90 -3.61 10.29
N GLY A 23 1.23 -4.76 9.70
CA GLY A 23 2.44 -5.52 9.99
C GLY A 23 2.42 -6.28 11.33
N TYR A 24 1.30 -6.25 12.07
CA TYR A 24 1.19 -6.96 13.34
C TYR A 24 0.66 -8.39 13.17
N GLY A 25 1.07 -9.29 14.06
CA GLY A 25 0.50 -10.63 14.16
C GLY A 25 -0.93 -10.63 14.70
N GLN A 26 -1.54 -11.81 14.71
CA GLN A 26 -2.92 -12.05 15.15
C GLN A 26 -3.23 -11.55 16.57
N GLU A 27 -2.24 -11.51 17.47
CA GLU A 27 -2.40 -11.07 18.85
C GLU A 27 -2.82 -9.60 18.96
N ARG A 28 -2.29 -8.76 18.07
CA ARG A 28 -2.54 -7.31 18.05
C ARG A 28 -3.46 -6.87 16.91
N CYS A 29 -3.68 -7.75 15.94
CA CYS A 29 -4.52 -7.49 14.77
C CYS A 29 -5.34 -8.74 14.44
N ARG A 30 -6.45 -8.93 15.18
CA ARG A 30 -7.34 -10.09 15.03
C ARG A 30 -8.13 -10.11 13.71
N GLY A 31 -8.13 -9.02 12.95
CA GLY A 31 -8.83 -8.94 11.67
C GLY A 31 -8.69 -7.57 11.01
N TYR A 32 -9.18 -7.47 9.78
CA TYR A 32 -9.21 -6.20 9.04
C TYR A 32 -10.06 -5.15 9.77
N ASP A 33 -11.12 -5.60 10.44
CA ASP A 33 -12.08 -4.70 11.06
C ASP A 33 -11.55 -3.96 12.27
N VAL A 34 -10.74 -4.66 13.07
CA VAL A 34 -10.07 -4.15 14.27
C VAL A 34 -8.62 -3.74 14.01
N CYS A 35 -8.20 -3.71 12.74
CA CYS A 35 -6.83 -3.41 12.38
C CYS A 35 -6.52 -1.96 12.78
N PRO A 36 -5.46 -1.69 13.56
CA PRO A 36 -5.12 -0.33 13.97
C PRO A 36 -4.69 0.55 12.80
N ALA A 37 -4.35 -0.04 11.65
CA ALA A 37 -4.08 0.72 10.43
C ALA A 37 -5.35 1.13 9.67
N ARG A 38 -6.53 0.66 10.09
CA ARG A 38 -7.81 1.01 9.47
C ARG A 38 -8.10 2.48 9.78
N GLY A 39 -7.96 3.33 8.76
CA GLY A 39 -8.15 4.77 8.87
C GLY A 39 -6.87 5.58 9.04
N GLN A 40 -5.74 4.93 9.32
CA GLN A 40 -4.45 5.61 9.43
C GLN A 40 -3.85 5.86 8.07
N TYR A 41 -3.20 7.02 7.93
CA TYR A 41 -2.43 7.40 6.75
C TYR A 41 -1.03 6.83 6.84
N CYS A 42 -0.56 6.29 5.72
CA CYS A 42 0.80 5.79 5.59
C CYS A 42 1.74 6.97 5.35
N ASP A 43 2.74 7.20 6.22
CA ASP A 43 3.73 8.27 6.06
C ASP A 43 4.61 8.08 4.81
N ASN A 44 4.75 6.84 4.33
CA ASN A 44 5.59 6.53 3.18
C ASN A 44 4.93 6.93 1.84
N CYS A 45 3.65 6.62 1.65
CA CYS A 45 2.94 6.86 0.39
C CYS A 45 1.75 7.83 0.47
N GLY A 46 1.36 8.24 1.68
CA GLY A 46 0.22 9.13 1.94
C GLY A 46 -1.16 8.47 1.83
N ARG A 47 -1.24 7.16 1.54
CA ARG A 47 -2.54 6.46 1.37
C ARG A 47 -3.04 5.92 2.71
N ARG A 48 -4.36 5.88 2.89
CA ARG A 48 -5.01 5.35 4.10
C ARG A 48 -5.15 3.83 4.10
N GLY A 49 -5.28 3.24 5.29
CA GLY A 49 -5.62 1.83 5.49
C GLY A 49 -4.42 0.89 5.68
N HIS A 50 -3.21 1.41 5.78
CA HIS A 50 -2.01 0.64 6.11
C HIS A 50 -0.94 1.53 6.77
N PHE A 51 0.02 0.91 7.46
CA PHE A 51 1.18 1.59 8.03
C PHE A 51 2.39 1.56 7.10
N SER A 52 3.30 2.50 7.29
CA SER A 52 4.57 2.62 6.57
C SER A 52 5.39 1.32 6.55
N ARG A 53 5.31 0.51 7.61
CA ARG A 53 5.98 -0.80 7.70
C ARG A 53 5.39 -1.89 6.81
N ALA A 54 4.12 -1.78 6.45
CA ALA A 54 3.43 -2.70 5.56
C ALA A 54 3.20 -2.08 4.17
N CYS A 55 3.74 -0.87 3.94
CA CYS A 55 3.64 -0.15 2.69
C CYS A 55 4.43 -0.88 1.60
N ARG A 56 3.72 -1.25 0.52
CA ARG A 56 4.30 -1.87 -0.68
C ARG A 56 4.55 -0.87 -1.80
N SER A 57 4.22 0.40 -1.58
CA SER A 57 4.49 1.45 -2.56
C SER A 57 5.96 1.86 -2.50
N VAL A 58 6.51 2.19 -3.67
CA VAL A 58 7.80 2.87 -3.78
C VAL A 58 7.69 4.19 -3.03
N ARG A 59 8.71 4.53 -2.22
CA ARG A 59 8.70 5.75 -1.40
C ARG A 59 8.36 6.96 -2.25
N ARG A 60 7.44 7.80 -1.77
CA ARG A 60 7.01 9.00 -2.49
C ARG A 60 8.18 9.95 -2.80
N SER A 61 9.24 9.92 -1.98
CA SER A 61 10.49 10.63 -2.22
C SER A 61 11.25 10.17 -3.47
N LEU A 62 11.11 8.90 -3.87
CA LEU A 62 11.74 8.32 -5.06
C LEU A 62 10.85 8.41 -6.32
N LEU A 63 9.56 8.74 -6.15
CA LEU A 63 8.61 8.93 -7.24
C LEU A 63 8.64 10.34 -7.84
N ARG A 64 9.51 11.25 -7.36
CA ARG A 64 9.95 12.41 -8.14
C ARG A 64 10.83 11.96 -9.30
N ARG A 65 10.26 11.19 -10.22
CA ARG A 65 10.82 11.00 -11.56
C ARG A 65 10.18 12.07 -12.44
N PRO A 66 10.95 13.02 -13.01
CA PRO A 66 10.43 13.99 -13.95
C PRO A 66 10.08 13.26 -15.24
N ARG A 67 8.80 12.87 -15.40
CA ARG A 67 8.31 12.24 -16.63
C ARG A 67 7.39 13.18 -17.42
N ASP A 68 7.39 14.46 -17.07
CA ASP A 68 6.66 15.56 -17.73
C ASP A 68 7.63 16.53 -18.45
N GLN A 69 8.66 16.02 -19.13
CA GLN A 69 9.57 16.88 -19.89
C GLN A 69 10.12 16.18 -21.15
N VAL A 70 9.23 15.61 -21.98
CA VAL A 70 9.58 15.22 -23.36
C VAL A 70 8.37 15.43 -24.27
N GLU A 71 8.03 16.67 -24.57
CA GLU A 71 7.11 17.03 -25.66
C GLU A 71 7.62 18.34 -26.29
N GLN A 72 8.84 18.34 -26.84
CA GLN A 72 9.31 19.34 -27.81
C GLN A 72 10.40 18.69 -28.68
N ILE A 73 10.00 17.79 -29.58
CA ILE A 73 10.77 17.55 -30.80
C ILE A 73 10.02 18.36 -31.86
N VAL A 74 10.67 19.44 -32.29
CA VAL A 74 10.20 20.39 -33.29
C VAL A 74 10.14 19.67 -34.65
N ASP A 75 9.01 19.80 -35.34
CA ASP A 75 8.77 19.34 -36.71
C ASP A 75 9.50 20.29 -37.71
N ASP A 76 10.02 19.68 -38.79
CA ASP A 76 10.81 20.15 -39.96
C ASP A 76 10.97 21.68 -40.20
#